data_AF-A0A975E7N2-F1
#
_entry.id   AF-A0A975E7N2-F1
#
_cell.length_a   1.000
_cell.length_b   1.000
_cell.length_c   1.000
_cell.angle_alpha   90.00
_cell.angle_beta   90.00
_cell.angle_gamma   90.00
#
_symmetry.space_group_name_H-M   'P 1'
#
loop_
_entity.id
_entity.type
_entity.pdbx_description
1 polymer ?
#
loop_
_entity_poly.entity_id
_entity_poly.type
_entity_poly.pdbx_seq_one_letter_code
_entity_poly.pdbx_strand_id
1 'polypeptide(L)'
;MNRNVLSLSVLCLLAMQANAQSQAQVASPTHVSAACQSDVSKFEQVVAVVRQSHGEKRANDLREKLLPSKEADEVLSQSGQCGLARLLRAKKLV
;
A
#
# COMPACT_ATOMS: atom_id res chain seq x y z
N MET A 1 -50.32 -12.21 -31.86
CA MET A 1 -49.36 -13.09 -31.17
C MET A 1 -48.00 -12.90 -31.81
N ASN A 2 -47.04 -12.27 -31.13
CA ASN A 2 -45.61 -12.17 -31.51
C ASN A 2 -44.85 -11.60 -30.28
N ARG A 3 -44.38 -12.45 -29.36
CA ARG A 3 -43.01 -13.02 -29.29
C ARG A 3 -41.85 -12.01 -29.07
N ASN A 4 -42.10 -10.82 -28.53
CA ASN A 4 -41.04 -9.84 -28.22
C ASN A 4 -40.82 -9.55 -26.73
N VAL A 5 -40.92 -10.57 -25.86
CA VAL A 5 -40.62 -10.42 -24.41
C VAL A 5 -39.46 -11.31 -23.94
N LEU A 6 -38.79 -11.99 -24.87
CA LEU A 6 -37.76 -13.00 -24.60
C LEU A 6 -36.31 -12.52 -24.82
N SER A 7 -36.08 -11.20 -24.86
CA SER A 7 -34.76 -10.64 -25.20
C SER A 7 -34.18 -9.71 -24.12
N LEU A 8 -34.72 -9.71 -22.89
CA LEU A 8 -34.26 -8.78 -21.83
C LEU A 8 -33.51 -9.45 -20.66
N SER A 9 -33.11 -10.73 -20.79
CA SER A 9 -32.59 -11.52 -19.67
C SER A 9 -31.25 -12.21 -19.93
N VAL A 10 -30.43 -11.75 -20.89
CA VAL A 10 -29.15 -12.40 -21.26
C VAL A 10 -27.92 -11.47 -21.17
N LEU A 11 -28.00 -10.32 -20.49
CA LEU A 11 -26.83 -9.43 -20.29
C LEU A 11 -26.24 -9.40 -18.87
N CYS A 12 -26.69 -10.25 -17.94
CA CYS A 12 -26.18 -10.30 -16.56
C CYS A 12 -25.18 -11.43 -16.27
N LEU A 13 -24.65 -12.12 -17.30
CA LEU A 13 -23.85 -13.34 -17.12
C LEU A 13 -22.39 -13.26 -17.57
N LEU A 14 -21.85 -12.06 -17.82
CA LEU A 14 -20.40 -11.90 -17.96
C LEU A 14 -19.73 -11.76 -16.59
N ALA A 15 -19.62 -12.93 -15.96
CA ALA A 15 -18.39 -13.45 -15.39
C ALA A 15 -17.55 -12.45 -14.59
N MET A 16 -17.89 -12.39 -13.32
CA MET A 16 -16.99 -12.32 -12.18
C MET A 16 -15.66 -13.05 -12.48
N GLN A 17 -14.68 -12.36 -13.04
CA GLN A 17 -13.30 -12.86 -13.11
C GLN A 17 -12.67 -12.65 -11.74
N ALA A 18 -12.88 -13.63 -10.86
CA ALA A 18 -12.10 -13.81 -9.65
C ALA A 18 -10.65 -14.10 -10.05
N ASN A 19 -9.78 -13.09 -9.97
CA ASN A 19 -8.35 -13.25 -10.19
C ASN A 19 -7.72 -13.98 -8.98
N ALA A 20 -7.82 -15.30 -8.95
CA ALA A 20 -7.08 -16.15 -8.04
C ALA A 20 -5.70 -16.45 -8.64
N GLN A 21 -4.76 -15.50 -8.54
CA GLN A 21 -3.35 -15.77 -8.82
C GLN A 21 -2.64 -16.18 -7.53
N SER A 22 -2.71 -17.47 -7.19
CA SER A 22 -1.65 -18.13 -6.42
C SER A 22 -0.44 -18.30 -7.36
N GLN A 23 0.51 -17.37 -7.30
CA GLN A 23 1.81 -17.56 -7.92
C GLN A 23 2.78 -18.16 -6.90
N ALA A 24 3.22 -19.37 -7.24
CA ALA A 24 4.36 -20.03 -6.64
C ALA A 24 5.56 -19.08 -6.58
N GLN A 25 6.24 -19.10 -5.44
CA GLN A 25 7.41 -18.27 -5.15
C GLN A 25 8.57 -18.67 -6.06
N VAL A 26 8.71 -17.98 -7.19
CA VAL A 26 9.93 -17.98 -7.98
C VAL A 26 10.77 -16.81 -7.49
N ALA A 27 11.88 -17.12 -6.82
CA ALA A 27 12.85 -16.12 -6.37
C ALA A 27 13.32 -15.29 -7.58
N SER A 28 12.86 -14.03 -7.62
CA SER A 28 13.13 -13.02 -8.64
C SER A 28 13.56 -11.71 -7.94
N PRO A 29 14.33 -10.84 -8.61
CA PRO A 29 15.30 -9.94 -7.99
C PRO A 29 14.58 -8.89 -7.13
N THR A 30 15.06 -8.69 -5.89
CA THR A 30 14.62 -7.67 -4.92
C THR A 30 13.16 -7.26 -5.07
N HIS A 31 12.25 -8.23 -5.01
CA HIS A 31 10.82 -7.96 -5.08
C HIS A 31 10.42 -7.28 -3.76
N VAL A 32 10.29 -5.95 -3.76
CA VAL A 32 9.63 -5.26 -2.64
C VAL A 32 8.25 -5.90 -2.52
N SER A 33 7.99 -6.58 -1.40
CA SER A 33 6.67 -7.19 -1.23
C SER A 33 5.63 -6.07 -1.19
N ALA A 34 4.48 -6.28 -1.84
CA ALA A 34 3.38 -5.32 -1.83
C ALA A 34 2.98 -4.91 -0.40
N ALA A 35 3.15 -5.81 0.57
CA ALA A 35 2.94 -5.53 1.99
C ALA A 35 3.94 -4.51 2.57
N CYS A 36 5.22 -4.58 2.19
CA CYS A 36 6.21 -3.57 2.64
C CYS A 36 5.89 -2.19 2.07
N GLN A 37 5.52 -2.13 0.79
CA GLN A 37 5.13 -0.87 0.16
C GLN A 37 3.87 -0.29 0.81
N SER A 38 2.85 -1.12 1.06
CA SER A 38 1.60 -0.69 1.69
C SER A 38 1.85 -0.02 3.04
N ASP A 39 2.74 -0.58 3.86
CA ASP A 39 3.01 -0.01 5.18
C ASP A 39 3.75 1.33 5.09
N VAL A 40 4.77 1.45 4.23
CA VAL A 40 5.40 2.76 3.98
C VAL A 40 4.38 3.79 3.51
N SER A 41 3.48 3.41 2.60
CA SER A 41 2.43 4.31 2.09
C SER A 41 1.42 4.73 3.17
N LYS A 42 1.04 3.85 4.10
CA LYS A 42 0.15 4.22 5.22
C LYS A 42 0.78 5.31 6.09
N PHE A 43 2.05 5.13 6.46
CA PHE A 43 2.77 6.14 7.25
C PHE A 43 2.84 7.49 6.52
N GLU A 44 3.19 7.47 5.23
CA GLU A 44 3.24 8.68 4.42
C GLU A 44 1.88 9.37 4.29
N GLN A 45 0.80 8.59 4.19
CA GLN A 45 -0.56 9.13 4.15
C GLN A 45 -0.93 9.83 5.47
N VAL A 46 -0.53 9.29 6.63
CA VAL A 46 -0.73 9.95 7.93
C VAL A 46 0.03 11.28 7.98
N VAL A 47 1.29 11.30 7.56
CA VAL A 47 2.08 12.54 7.49
C VAL A 47 1.44 13.54 6.52
N ALA A 48 0.90 13.08 5.39
CA ALA A 48 0.20 13.93 4.43
C ALA A 48 -1.08 14.55 5.02
N VAL A 49 -1.88 13.79 5.80
CA VAL A 49 -3.06 14.33 6.50
C VAL A 49 -2.64 15.41 7.50
N VAL A 50 -1.55 15.20 8.25
CA VAL A 50 -1.02 16.20 9.19
C VAL A 50 -0.53 17.43 8.46
N ARG A 51 0.13 17.27 7.31
CA ARG A 51 0.55 18.38 6.45
C ARG A 51 -0.63 19.22 5.99
N GLN A 52 -1.72 18.58 5.56
CA GLN A 52 -2.92 19.25 5.09
C GLN A 52 -3.67 19.98 6.22
N SER A 53 -3.71 19.40 7.43
CA SER A 53 -4.50 19.92 8.56
C SER A 53 -3.74 20.88 9.47
N HIS A 54 -2.43 20.70 9.63
CA HIS A 54 -1.59 21.43 10.59
C HIS A 54 -0.38 22.12 9.97
N GLY A 55 -0.18 21.99 8.65
CA GLY A 55 0.89 22.65 7.91
C GLY A 55 2.20 21.86 7.85
N GLU A 56 3.06 22.31 6.94
CA GLU A 56 4.34 21.65 6.59
C GLU A 56 5.24 21.43 7.80
N LYS A 57 5.40 22.46 8.64
CA LYS A 57 6.28 22.39 9.82
C LYS A 57 5.87 21.28 10.78
N ARG A 58 4.57 21.16 11.07
CA ARG A 58 4.03 20.13 11.96
C ARG A 58 4.23 18.73 11.40
N ALA A 59 4.03 18.55 10.09
CA ALA A 59 4.25 17.26 9.43
C ALA A 59 5.72 16.84 9.49
N ASN A 60 6.65 17.76 9.26
CA ASN A 60 8.08 17.49 9.31
C ASN A 60 8.55 17.21 10.75
N ASP A 61 8.12 18.01 11.73
CA ASP A 61 8.43 17.78 13.14
C ASP A 61 7.87 16.42 13.62
N LEU A 62 6.68 16.02 13.17
CA LEU A 62 6.09 14.72 13.45
C LEU A 62 6.89 13.58 12.81
N ARG A 63 7.23 13.71 11.51
CA ARG A 63 8.00 12.71 10.79
C ARG A 63 9.35 12.49 11.45
N GLU A 64 10.10 13.55 11.74
CA GLU A 64 11.42 13.44 12.37
C GLU A 64 11.34 12.87 13.79
N LYS A 65 10.27 13.17 14.55
CA LYS A 65 10.05 12.60 15.87
C LYS A 65 9.74 11.10 15.85
N LEU A 66 8.96 10.64 14.88
CA LEU A 66 8.49 9.25 14.80
C LEU A 66 9.45 8.34 14.03
N LEU A 67 10.06 8.88 12.98
CA LEU A 67 10.94 8.18 12.06
C LEU A 67 12.05 9.15 11.59
N PRO A 68 13.09 9.36 12.42
CA PRO A 68 14.19 10.26 12.10
C PRO A 68 14.81 9.92 10.76
N SER A 69 15.09 10.95 9.96
CA SER A 69 15.55 10.76 8.57
C SER A 69 16.83 9.93 8.50
N LYS A 70 17.77 10.14 9.42
CA LYS A 70 19.02 9.35 9.51
C LYS A 70 18.78 7.86 9.74
N GLU A 71 17.87 7.50 10.64
CA GLU A 71 17.53 6.11 10.95
C GLU A 71 16.84 5.45 9.75
N ALA A 72 15.91 6.17 9.11
CA ALA A 72 15.24 5.71 7.91
C ALA A 72 16.22 5.48 6.75
N ASP A 73 17.15 6.40 6.52
CA ASP A 73 18.15 6.33 5.46
C ASP A 73 19.13 5.18 5.70
N GLU A 74 19.55 4.96 6.94
CA GLU A 74 20.41 3.84 7.34
C GLU A 74 19.69 2.50 7.08
N VAL A 75 18.43 2.38 7.51
CA VAL A 75 17.64 1.16 7.31
C VAL A 75 17.33 0.91 5.83
N LEU A 76 17.04 1.96 5.05
CA LEU A 76 16.86 1.84 3.60
C LEU A 76 18.15 1.37 2.93
N SER A 77 19.31 1.88 3.36
CA SER A 77 20.61 1.49 2.81
C SER A 77 20.98 0.04 3.15
N GLN A 78 20.68 -0.41 4.37
CA GLN A 78 21.05 -1.74 4.86
C GLN A 78 20.05 -2.83 4.44
N SER A 79 18.75 -2.53 4.49
CA SER A 79 17.66 -3.52 4.43
C SER A 79 16.57 -3.16 3.42
N GLY A 80 16.73 -2.05 2.68
CA GLY A 80 15.77 -1.59 1.69
C GLY A 80 14.41 -1.23 2.28
N GLN A 81 13.43 -1.11 1.38
CA GLN A 81 12.07 -0.67 1.72
C GLN A 81 11.35 -1.63 2.68
N CYS A 82 11.66 -2.93 2.63
CA CYS A 82 11.11 -3.90 3.58
C CYS A 82 11.71 -3.79 4.99
N GLY A 83 12.99 -3.40 5.11
CA GLY A 83 13.59 -3.04 6.39
C GLY A 83 12.86 -1.84 7.01
N LEU A 84 12.58 -0.82 6.19
CA LEU A 84 11.84 0.35 6.64
C LEU A 84 10.42 -0.02 7.09
N ALA A 85 9.70 -0.86 6.33
CA ALA A 85 8.39 -1.36 6.74
C ALA A 85 8.44 -2.16 8.06
N ARG A 86 9.49 -2.95 8.29
CA ARG A 86 9.69 -3.65 9.57
C ARG A 86 9.89 -2.66 10.72
N LEU A 87 10.68 -1.61 10.51
CA LEU A 87 10.88 -0.55 11.50
C LEU A 87 9.56 0.17 11.83
N LEU A 88 8.77 0.52 10.80
CA LEU A 88 7.45 1.14 10.96
C LEU A 88 6.52 0.29 11.83
N ARG A 89 6.46 -1.03 11.58
CA ARG A 89 5.67 -1.97 12.41
C ARG A 89 6.19 -2.05 13.84
N ALA A 90 7.51 -2.10 14.02
CA ALA A 90 8.13 -2.15 15.34
C ALA A 90 7.82 -0.89 16.17
N LYS A 91 7.74 0.28 15.52
CA LYS A 91 7.33 1.56 16.14
C LYS A 91 5.80 1.76 16.20
N LYS A 92 5.01 0.77 15.75
CA LYS A 92 3.53 0.82 15.68
C LYS A 92 2.99 2.03 14.92
N LEU A 93 3.68 2.39 13.83
CA LEU A 93 3.31 3.50 12.97
C LEU A 93 2.40 3.09 11.80
N VAL A 94 2.18 1.78 11.65
CA VAL A 94 1.45 1.10 10.56
C VAL A 94 0.82 -0.20 11.05
#